data_AF-A0A1A8C155-F1
#
_entry.id   AF-A0A1A8C155-F1
#
_cell.length_a   1.000
_cell.length_b   1.000
_cell.length_c   1.000
_cell.angle_alpha   90.00
_cell.angle_beta   90.00
_cell.angle_gamma   90.00
#
_symmetry.space_group_name_H-M   'P 1'
#
loop_
_entity.id
_entity.type
_entity.pdbx_description
1 polymer ?
#
loop_
_entity_poly.entity_id
_entity_poly.type
_entity_poly.pdbx_seq_one_letter_code
_entity_poly.pdbx_strand_id
1 'polypeptide(L)' 'MEQQKVLQQKFTDLESRSRRNNIRIFGVPEGVKGDSLQLFLKEFLQRKLQLLQDMELNIQRAHRSRPQTTTR' A
#
# COMPACT_ATOMS: atom_id res chain seq x y z
N MET A 1 -32.02 14.14 6.24
CA MET A 1 -30.77 14.43 5.49
C MET A 1 -29.53 14.44 6.37
N GLU A 2 -29.54 15.05 7.57
CA GLU A 2 -28.35 15.11 8.43
C GLU A 2 -27.85 13.75 8.96
N GLN A 3 -28.75 12.84 9.33
CA GLN A 3 -28.36 11.49 9.76
C GLN A 3 -27.64 10.68 8.67
N GLN A 4 -28.04 10.87 7.40
CA GLN A 4 -27.39 10.21 6.26
C GLN A 4 -25.95 10.72 6.06
N LYS A 5 -25.71 12.02 6.24
CA LYS A 5 -24.36 12.60 6.17
C LYS A 5 -23.46 12.08 7.28
N VAL A 6 -23.96 11.99 8.52
CA VAL A 6 -23.21 11.45 9.65
C VAL A 6 -22.83 9.99 9.41
N LEU A 7 -23.73 9.19 8.86
CA LEU A 7 -23.46 7.80 8.52
C LEU A 7 -22.41 7.68 7.41
N GLN A 8 -22.51 8.50 6.37
CA GLN A 8 -21.52 8.54 5.29
C GLN A 8 -20.12 8.90 5.81
N GLN A 9 -20.00 9.93 6.66
CA GLN A 9 -18.72 10.31 7.26
C GLN A 9 -18.11 9.19 8.09
N LYS A 10 -18.92 8.50 8.91
CA LYS A 10 -18.46 7.35 9.68
C LYS A 10 -17.98 6.21 8.79
N PHE A 11 -18.68 5.96 7.68
CA PHE A 11 -18.29 4.92 6.72
C PHE A 11 -16.96 5.27 6.03
N THR A 12 -16.80 6.51 5.59
CA THR A 12 -15.56 7.01 4.99
C THR A 12 -14.39 6.98 5.98
N ASP A 13 -14.61 7.33 7.24
CA ASP A 13 -13.59 7.22 8.29
C ASP A 13 -13.19 5.76 8.51
N LEU A 14 -14.15 4.83 8.58
CA LEU A 14 -13.86 3.40 8.71
C LEU A 14 -13.06 2.85 7.52
N GLU A 15 -13.46 3.17 6.29
CA GLU A 15 -12.71 2.78 5.09
C GLU A 15 -11.30 3.35 5.09
N SER A 16 -11.16 4.63 5.42
CA SER A 16 -9.87 5.32 5.49
C SER A 16 -8.98 4.62 6.52
N ARG A 17 -9.52 4.36 7.71
CA ARG A 17 -8.79 3.69 8.80
C ARG A 17 -8.36 2.28 8.44
N SER A 18 -9.20 1.53 7.72
CA SER A 18 -8.88 0.20 7.21
C SER A 18 -7.70 0.23 6.23
N ARG A 19 -7.59 1.29 5.42
CA ARG A 19 -6.54 1.42 4.40
C ARG A 19 -5.30 2.20 4.85
N ARG A 20 -5.29 2.82 6.04
CA ARG A 20 -4.17 3.63 6.55
C ARG A 20 -2.81 2.92 6.52
N ASN A 21 -2.81 1.60 6.71
CA ASN A 21 -1.57 0.82 6.74
C ASN A 21 -1.14 0.32 5.35
N ASN A 22 -1.89 0.65 4.30
CA ASN A 22 -1.58 0.24 2.94
C ASN A 22 -0.82 1.34 2.21
N ILE A 23 0.39 1.03 1.74
CA ILE A 23 1.22 1.91 0.93
C ILE A 23 1.14 1.49 -0.54
N ARG A 24 0.99 2.46 -1.45
CA ARG A 24 1.01 2.22 -2.90
C ARG A 24 2.28 2.80 -3.51
N ILE A 25 3.04 1.94 -4.19
CA ILE A 25 4.34 2.28 -4.78
C ILE A 25 4.21 2.24 -6.30
N PHE A 26 4.67 3.30 -6.97
CA PHE A 26 4.64 3.44 -8.43
C PHE A 26 6.06 3.31 -9.01
N GLY A 27 6.17 2.93 -10.28
CA GLY A 27 7.46 2.82 -10.98
C GLY A 27 8.23 1.51 -10.74
N VAL A 28 7.59 0.48 -10.18
CA VAL A 28 8.22 -0.84 -10.00
C VAL A 28 8.06 -1.67 -11.29
N PRO A 29 9.15 -2.12 -11.94
CA PRO A 29 9.06 -2.88 -13.19
C PRO A 29 8.34 -4.22 -13.00
N GLU A 30 7.61 -4.68 -14.01
CA GLU A 30 6.72 -5.86 -13.94
C GLU A 30 7.46 -7.20 -13.88
N GLY A 31 8.78 -7.22 -14.13
CA GLY A 31 9.61 -8.43 -14.10
C GLY A 31 9.77 -9.06 -12.71
N VAL A 32 9.42 -8.35 -11.64
CA VAL A 32 9.48 -8.85 -10.25
C VAL A 32 8.14 -9.51 -9.90
N LYS A 33 8.10 -10.86 -9.92
CA LYS A 33 6.89 -11.69 -9.68
C LYS A 33 7.04 -12.60 -8.46
N GLY A 34 5.92 -12.87 -7.78
CA GLY A 34 5.78 -13.92 -6.76
C GLY A 34 6.26 -13.54 -5.35
N ASP A 35 6.68 -14.54 -4.58
CA ASP A 35 7.20 -14.43 -3.20
C ASP A 35 8.41 -13.48 -3.10
N SER A 36 9.13 -13.30 -4.22
CA SER A 36 10.22 -12.33 -4.34
C SER A 36 9.78 -10.87 -4.21
N LEU A 37 8.49 -10.54 -4.38
CA LEU A 37 8.02 -9.16 -4.31
C LEU A 37 8.18 -8.58 -2.91
N GLN A 38 7.96 -9.38 -1.85
CA GLN A 38 8.15 -8.92 -0.47
C GLN A 38 9.64 -8.66 -0.18
N LEU A 39 10.51 -9.59 -0.57
CA LEU A 39 11.97 -9.44 -0.44
C LEU A 39 12.48 -8.22 -1.21
N PHE A 40 12.06 -8.08 -2.48
CA PHE A 40 12.40 -6.92 -3.31
C PHE A 40 11.92 -5.62 -2.66
N LEU A 41 10.68 -5.56 -2.16
CA LEU A 41 10.16 -4.36 -1.52
C LEU A 41 10.91 -4.03 -0.22
N LYS A 42 11.28 -5.04 0.56
CA LYS A 42 12.09 -4.86 1.77
C LYS A 42 13.43 -4.22 1.42
N GLU A 43 14.16 -4.80 0.46
CA GLU A 43 15.44 -4.25 -0.01
C GLU A 43 15.28 -2.86 -0.64
N PHE A 44 14.23 -2.66 -1.44
CA PHE A 44 13.95 -1.38 -2.09
C PHE A 44 13.68 -0.28 -1.07
N LEU A 45 12.85 -0.54 -0.05
CA LEU A 45 12.55 0.41 1.01
C LEU A 45 13.79 0.70 1.87
N GLN A 46 14.53 -0.34 2.27
CA GLN A 46 15.78 -0.18 3.02
C GLN A 46 16.77 0.72 2.26
N ARG A 47 16.99 0.47 0.96
CA ARG A 47 17.89 1.27 0.13
C ARG A 47 17.39 2.70 -0.10
N LYS A 48 16.10 2.88 -0.39
CA LYS A 48 15.54 4.21 -0.75
C LYS A 48 15.33 5.12 0.45
N LEU A 49 14.98 4.56 1.60
CA LEU A 49 14.77 5.32 2.84
C LEU A 49 16.01 5.32 3.74
N GLN A 50 17.11 4.68 3.32
CA GLN A 50 18.36 4.56 4.09
C GLN A 50 18.11 4.00 5.50
N LEU A 51 17.21 3.01 5.59
CA LEU A 51 16.91 2.36 6.85
C LEU A 51 18.06 1.45 7.25
N LEU A 52 18.25 1.27 8.55
CA LEU A 52 19.20 0.31 9.09
C LEU A 52 18.91 -1.08 8.52
N GLN A 53 19.96 -1.80 8.14
CA GLN A 53 19.86 -3.14 7.55
C GLN A 53 19.06 -4.11 8.43
N ASP A 54 19.19 -3.93 9.75
CA ASP A 54 18.55 -4.74 10.80
C ASP A 54 17.15 -4.27 11.18
N MET A 55 16.63 -3.20 10.56
CA MET A 55 15.26 -2.77 10.80
C MET A 55 14.28 -3.78 10.19
N GLU A 56 13.52 -4.44 11.05
CA GLU A 56 12.53 -5.43 10.66
C GLU A 56 11.29 -4.77 10.07
N LEU A 57 11.16 -4.82 8.74
CA LEU A 57 9.97 -4.36 8.03
C LEU A 57 8.90 -5.46 8.04
N ASN A 58 7.91 -5.31 8.91
CA ASN A 58 6.76 -6.23 9.03
C ASN A 58 5.71 -5.99 7.94
N ILE A 59 5.95 -6.53 6.74
CA ILE A 59 5.01 -6.46 5.62
C ILE A 59 4.01 -7.62 5.72
N GLN A 60 2.74 -7.31 6.04
CA GLN A 60 1.68 -8.32 6.13
C GLN A 60 1.32 -8.92 4.75
N ARG A 61 1.25 -8.07 3.71
CA ARG A 61 0.93 -8.50 2.35
C ARG A 61 1.52 -7.52 1.33
N ALA A 62 2.15 -8.05 0.30
CA ALA A 62 2.56 -7.29 -0.88
C ALA A 62 1.92 -7.92 -2.12
N HIS A 63 1.30 -7.10 -2.96
CA HIS A 63 0.74 -7.54 -4.23
C HIS A 63 0.72 -6.39 -5.23
N ARG A 64 0.71 -6.74 -6.51
CA ARG A 64 0.46 -5.76 -7.57
C ARG A 64 -1.00 -5.34 -7.52
N SER A 65 -1.26 -4.05 -7.34
CA SER A 65 -2.61 -3.53 -7.53
C SER A 65 -3.01 -3.67 -8.99
N ARG A 66 -4.30 -3.87 -9.27
CA ARG A 66 -4.82 -3.80 -10.63
C ARG A 66 -4.37 -2.51 -11.32
N PRO A 67 -4.02 -2.55 -12.62
CA PRO A 67 -3.74 -1.33 -13.36
C PRO A 67 -4.93 -0.39 -13.19
N GLN A 68 -4.68 0.83 -12.72
CA GLN A 68 -5.70 1.86 -12.70
C GLN A 68 -5.92 2.20 -14.17
N THR A 69 -7.03 1.75 -14.75
CA THR A 69 -7.48 2.22 -16.06
C THR A 69 -7.64 3.73 -15.93
N THR A 70 -6.63 4.47 -16.36
CA THR A 70 -6.72 5.91 -16.46
C THR A 70 -7.58 6.16 -17.68
N THR A 71 -8.89 6.16 -17.49
CA THR A 71 -9.81 6.77 -18.45
C THR A 71 -9.44 8.25 -18.45
N ARG A 72 -8.73 8.67 -19.50
CA ARG A 72 -8.50 10.08 -19.82
C ARG A 72 -9.81 10.77 -20.13
#